data_AF-A0ABD1W4N5-F1
#
_entry.id   AF-A0ABD1W4N5-F1
#
_cell.length_a   1.000
_cell.length_b   1.000
_cell.length_c   1.000
_cell.angle_alpha   90.00
_cell.angle_beta   90.00
_cell.angle_gamma   90.00
#
_symmetry.space_group_name_H-M   'P 1'
#
loop_
_entity.id
_entity.type
_entity.pdbx_description
1 polymer ?
#
loop_
_entity_poly.entity_id
_entity_poly.type
_entity_poly.pdbx_seq_one_letter_code
_entity_poly.pdbx_strand_id
1 'polypeptide(L)'
;MGDAYGAMQFLNAITEFVKGASAPSIPPIWQREQYLNARSPPRITCTHNEFIQITHNKQDDIMDSDKLIRTSIFFSLKDIQGLRSQVLSENFHRCPRFDLITACLWKCRTIALNPADPDEMVRVSIIINARGKQGMPDIPTGYYGNAFTYPAAVSKAGILCTSPLSYAVNLVQNAKAQMSDEYIK
;
A
#
# COMPACT_ATOMS: atom_id res chain seq x y z
N MET A 1 18.26 4.96 -10.23
CA MET A 1 17.28 5.35 -9.19
C MET A 1 16.40 4.14 -8.85
N GLY A 2 16.11 3.91 -7.57
CA GLY A 2 15.34 2.76 -7.06
C GLY A 2 14.33 3.18 -5.99
N ASP A 3 13.43 2.27 -5.60
CA ASP A 3 12.34 2.54 -4.65
C ASP A 3 12.84 2.54 -3.19
N ALA A 4 11.93 2.72 -2.23
CA ALA A 4 12.27 2.71 -0.80
C ALA A 4 12.93 1.39 -0.36
N TYR A 5 12.61 0.27 -0.99
CA TYR A 5 13.27 -1.01 -0.73
C TYR A 5 14.72 -0.99 -1.23
N GLY A 6 14.96 -0.50 -2.46
CA GLY A 6 16.31 -0.26 -2.98
C GLY A 6 17.14 0.70 -2.12
N ALA A 7 16.53 1.78 -1.62
CA ALA A 7 17.20 2.70 -0.70
C ALA A 7 17.55 2.02 0.63
N MET A 8 16.69 1.15 1.18
CA MET A 8 17.00 0.40 2.39
C MET A 8 18.12 -0.62 2.17
N GLN A 9 18.15 -1.30 1.00
CA GLN A 9 19.26 -2.19 0.65
C GLN A 9 20.60 -1.45 0.65
N PHE A 10 20.63 -0.23 0.11
CA PHE A 10 21.82 0.62 0.14
C PHE A 10 22.31 0.89 1.57
N LEU A 11 21.40 1.35 2.44
CA LEU A 11 21.72 1.72 3.81
C LEU A 11 22.19 0.51 4.63
N ASN A 12 21.58 -0.66 4.40
CA ASN A 12 22.00 -1.91 5.01
C ASN A 12 23.41 -2.32 4.55
N ALA A 13 23.69 -2.25 3.24
CA ALA A 13 25.01 -2.54 2.70
C ALA A 13 26.10 -1.63 3.28
N ILE A 14 25.84 -0.32 3.40
CA ILE A 14 26.75 0.62 4.07
C ILE A 14 26.99 0.19 5.52
N THR A 15 25.92 -0.14 6.25
CA THR A 15 26.01 -0.57 7.64
C THR A 15 26.87 -1.83 7.79
N GLU A 16 26.77 -2.76 6.85
CA GLU A 16 27.59 -3.99 6.82
C GLU A 16 29.06 -3.68 6.53
N PHE A 17 29.36 -2.81 5.57
CA PHE A 17 30.74 -2.39 5.29
C PHE A 17 31.39 -1.68 6.47
N VAL A 18 30.66 -0.80 7.16
CA VAL A 18 31.14 -0.13 8.37
C VAL A 18 31.45 -1.14 9.49
N LYS A 19 30.74 -2.28 9.52
CA LYS A 19 30.99 -3.39 10.44
C LYS A 19 32.10 -4.35 9.97
N GLY A 20 32.76 -4.06 8.86
CA GLY A 20 33.88 -4.85 8.33
C GLY A 20 33.48 -5.99 7.38
N ALA A 21 32.24 -6.03 6.90
CA ALA A 21 31.88 -6.96 5.82
C ALA A 21 32.69 -6.62 4.55
N SER A 22 33.10 -7.64 3.80
CA SER A 22 33.79 -7.48 2.51
C SER A 22 32.84 -7.31 1.32
N ALA A 23 31.58 -7.72 1.50
CA ALA A 23 30.52 -7.64 0.50
C ALA A 23 29.16 -7.52 1.20
N PRO A 24 28.13 -6.94 0.55
CA PRO A 24 26.79 -6.90 1.12
C PRO A 24 26.17 -8.30 1.12
N SER A 25 25.40 -8.60 2.16
CA SER A 25 24.67 -9.87 2.34
C SER A 25 23.64 -10.12 1.23
N ILE A 26 23.13 -9.05 0.62
CA ILE A 26 22.28 -9.10 -0.56
C ILE A 26 23.03 -8.41 -1.72
N PRO A 27 23.53 -9.17 -2.70
CA PRO A 27 24.18 -8.59 -3.87
C PRO A 27 23.19 -7.76 -4.71
N PRO A 28 23.58 -6.54 -5.15
CA PRO A 28 22.71 -5.72 -5.98
C PRO A 28 22.57 -6.30 -7.39
N ILE A 29 21.34 -6.37 -7.89
CA ILE A 29 21.00 -6.83 -9.24
C ILE A 29 20.44 -5.65 -10.05
N TRP A 30 21.09 -5.35 -11.17
CA TRP A 30 20.80 -4.17 -12.01
C TRP A 30 20.03 -4.46 -13.31
N GLN A 31 19.77 -5.73 -13.64
CA GLN A 31 19.17 -6.19 -14.91
C GLN A 31 17.71 -5.71 -15.06
N ARG A 32 17.49 -4.43 -15.37
CA ARG A 32 16.15 -3.80 -15.40
C ARG A 32 15.28 -4.34 -16.52
N GLU A 33 15.91 -4.58 -17.66
CA GLU A 33 15.32 -5.11 -18.88
C GLU A 33 14.87 -6.57 -18.76
N GLN A 34 15.16 -7.26 -17.66
CA GLN A 34 14.85 -8.69 -17.53
C GLN A 34 13.51 -8.96 -16.83
N TYR A 35 13.08 -8.09 -15.91
CA TYR A 35 12.06 -8.46 -14.92
C TYR A 35 10.68 -7.83 -15.13
N LEU A 36 10.58 -6.65 -15.75
CA LEU A 36 9.34 -5.85 -15.82
C LEU A 36 9.07 -5.36 -17.25
N ASN A 37 9.07 -6.28 -18.21
CA ASN A 37 8.72 -5.97 -19.59
C ASN A 37 7.22 -5.96 -19.81
N ALA A 38 6.73 -5.00 -20.60
CA ALA A 38 5.36 -5.00 -21.06
C ALA A 38 5.09 -6.22 -21.94
N ARG A 39 3.85 -6.72 -21.88
CA ARG A 39 3.37 -7.77 -22.78
C ARG A 39 3.34 -7.26 -24.23
N SER A 40 3.55 -8.15 -25.18
CA SER A 40 3.42 -7.88 -26.61
C SER A 40 2.48 -8.90 -27.25
N PRO A 41 1.24 -8.52 -27.63
CA PRO A 41 0.65 -7.18 -27.51
C PRO A 41 0.28 -6.82 -26.05
N PRO A 42 0.11 -5.52 -25.74
CA PRO A 42 -0.40 -5.09 -24.44
C PRO A 42 -1.77 -5.70 -24.14
N ARG A 43 -1.95 -6.23 -22.93
CA ARG A 43 -3.20 -6.85 -22.50
C ARG A 43 -3.46 -6.50 -21.04
N ILE A 44 -4.58 -5.84 -20.79
CA ILE A 44 -5.06 -5.53 -19.43
C ILE A 44 -5.98 -6.66 -18.98
N THR A 45 -5.63 -7.34 -17.89
CA THR A 45 -6.42 -8.46 -17.33
C THR A 45 -7.05 -8.13 -15.98
N CYS A 46 -6.60 -7.06 -15.33
CA CYS A 46 -7.04 -6.65 -14.00
C CYS A 46 -7.64 -5.23 -14.03
N THR A 47 -8.51 -4.93 -13.06
CA THR A 47 -8.95 -3.55 -12.82
C THR A 47 -7.94 -2.84 -11.92
N HIS A 48 -7.43 -1.71 -12.39
CA HIS A 48 -6.45 -0.89 -11.66
C HIS A 48 -7.07 0.38 -11.10
N ASN A 49 -7.71 0.25 -9.94
CA ASN A 49 -8.41 1.35 -9.26
C ASN A 49 -7.49 2.54 -8.92
N GLU A 50 -6.20 2.27 -8.75
CA GLU A 50 -5.15 3.24 -8.47
C GLU A 50 -4.83 4.17 -9.65
N PHE A 51 -5.21 3.80 -10.88
CA PHE A 51 -5.02 4.63 -12.08
C PHE A 51 -6.32 5.26 -12.60
N ILE A 52 -7.48 4.92 -12.01
CA ILE A 52 -8.76 5.51 -12.42
C ILE A 52 -8.75 6.99 -12.03
N GLN A 53 -8.82 7.89 -13.02
CA GLN A 53 -8.96 9.32 -12.78
C GLN A 53 -10.30 9.61 -12.09
N ILE A 54 -10.25 10.29 -10.95
CA ILE A 54 -11.43 10.85 -10.29
C ILE A 54 -11.50 12.30 -10.74
N THR A 55 -12.59 12.68 -11.41
CA THR A 55 -12.85 14.06 -11.79
C THR A 55 -13.16 14.85 -10.52
N HIS A 56 -12.13 15.43 -9.89
CA HIS A 56 -12.35 16.39 -8.82
C HIS A 56 -12.94 17.67 -9.43
N ASN A 57 -14.12 18.07 -8.96
CA ASN A 57 -14.59 19.43 -9.19
C ASN A 57 -13.53 20.36 -8.59
N LYS A 58 -13.07 21.34 -9.36
CA LYS A 58 -11.94 22.25 -9.08
C LYS A 58 -12.06 23.09 -7.79
N GLN A 59 -13.06 22.83 -6.94
CA GLN A 59 -13.41 23.65 -5.80
C GLN A 59 -12.73 23.21 -4.48
N ASP A 60 -12.30 21.95 -4.37
CA ASP A 60 -11.74 21.41 -3.12
C ASP A 60 -10.21 21.29 -3.19
N ASP A 61 -9.54 22.44 -3.11
CA ASP A 61 -8.09 22.55 -2.98
C ASP A 61 -7.64 22.18 -1.54
N ILE A 62 -8.04 20.99 -1.08
CA ILE A 62 -7.68 20.41 0.23
C ILE A 62 -6.18 20.06 0.27
N MET A 63 -5.50 20.12 -0.87
CA MET A 63 -4.10 19.75 -1.06
C MET A 63 -3.15 20.94 -1.21
N ASP A 64 -3.54 22.14 -0.77
CA ASP A 64 -2.60 23.24 -0.58
C ASP A 64 -1.59 22.87 0.51
N SER A 65 -0.37 22.48 0.09
CA SER A 65 0.67 21.97 0.98
C SER A 65 1.06 22.95 2.07
N ASP A 66 0.87 24.25 1.85
CA ASP A 66 1.26 25.31 2.78
C ASP A 66 0.31 25.37 3.99
N LYS A 67 -0.86 24.73 3.89
CA LYS A 67 -1.84 24.62 4.98
C LYS A 67 -1.77 23.30 5.75
N LEU A 68 -0.93 22.36 5.33
CA LEU A 68 -0.84 21.03 5.94
C LEU A 68 0.18 21.00 7.07
N ILE A 69 -0.26 20.54 8.26
CA ILE A 69 0.62 20.31 9.40
C ILE A 69 1.09 18.85 9.37
N ARG A 70 2.41 18.65 9.38
CA ARG A 70 3.00 17.32 9.55
C ARG A 70 2.92 16.90 11.03
N THR A 71 2.27 15.78 11.29
CA THR A 71 2.17 15.19 12.63
C THR A 71 2.51 13.70 12.62
N SER A 72 2.66 13.11 13.80
CA SER A 72 2.88 11.68 14.00
C SER A 72 1.87 11.13 15.01
N ILE A 73 1.22 10.03 14.66
CA ILE A 73 0.29 9.32 15.52
C ILE A 73 0.94 7.99 15.92
N PHE A 74 1.09 7.77 17.21
CA PHE A 74 1.69 6.55 17.76
C PHE A 74 0.60 5.60 18.20
N PHE A 75 0.67 4.36 17.71
CA PHE A 75 -0.24 3.28 18.12
C PHE A 75 0.48 2.35 19.10
N SER A 76 0.05 2.35 20.36
CA SER A 76 0.54 1.40 21.35
C SER A 76 -0.01 -0.02 21.08
N LEU A 77 0.57 -1.02 21.77
CA LEU A 77 0.03 -2.38 21.71
C LEU A 77 -1.41 -2.44 22.21
N LYS A 78 -1.77 -1.63 23.21
CA LYS A 78 -3.13 -1.54 23.74
C LYS A 78 -4.09 -0.97 22.68
N ASP A 79 -3.67 0.07 21.96
CA ASP A 79 -4.48 0.67 20.89
C ASP A 79 -4.73 -0.35 19.76
N ILE A 80 -3.68 -1.07 19.35
CA ILE A 80 -3.78 -2.12 18.33
C ILE A 80 -4.69 -3.27 18.79
N GLN A 81 -4.62 -3.67 20.06
CA GLN A 81 -5.53 -4.67 20.64
C GLN A 81 -6.97 -4.17 20.68
N GLY A 82 -7.21 -2.91 21.04
CA GLY A 82 -8.52 -2.28 21.02
C GLY A 82 -9.11 -2.17 19.61
N LEU A 83 -8.30 -1.85 18.60
CA LEU A 83 -8.73 -1.91 17.19
C LEU A 83 -9.06 -3.33 16.78
N ARG A 84 -8.23 -4.30 17.17
CA ARG A 84 -8.47 -5.71 16.83
C ARG A 84 -9.77 -6.21 17.45
N SER A 85 -10.10 -5.85 18.70
CA SER A 85 -11.35 -6.30 19.33
C SER A 85 -12.62 -5.81 18.63
N GLN A 86 -12.57 -4.70 17.89
CA GLN A 86 -13.70 -4.21 17.08
C GLN A 86 -13.93 -5.02 15.79
N VAL A 87 -12.98 -5.89 15.43
CA VAL A 87 -12.97 -6.66 14.18
C VAL A 87 -13.16 -8.16 14.43
N LEU A 88 -13.16 -8.62 15.70
CA LEU A 88 -13.31 -10.03 16.06
C LEU A 88 -14.74 -10.54 15.80
N SER A 89 -15.01 -10.95 14.57
CA SER A 89 -15.94 -12.05 14.27
C SER A 89 -15.15 -13.32 13.95
N GLU A 90 -15.81 -14.48 13.98
CA GLU A 90 -15.22 -15.84 13.87
C GLU A 90 -14.30 -16.07 12.64
N ASN A 91 -14.28 -15.13 11.68
CA ASN A 91 -13.45 -15.21 10.46
C ASN A 91 -12.15 -14.37 10.50
N PHE A 92 -11.87 -13.60 11.56
CA PHE A 92 -10.75 -12.63 11.59
C PHE A 92 -9.48 -13.09 12.35
N HIS A 93 -9.24 -14.39 12.42
CA HIS A 93 -8.08 -14.96 13.14
C HIS A 93 -6.69 -14.52 12.60
N ARG A 94 -6.61 -13.84 11.44
CA ARG A 94 -5.36 -13.37 10.84
C ARG A 94 -5.48 -11.96 10.24
N CYS A 95 -5.77 -10.95 11.05
CA CYS A 95 -5.67 -9.56 10.61
C CYS A 95 -4.29 -8.95 10.97
N PRO A 96 -3.40 -8.68 9.99
CA PRO A 96 -2.12 -7.98 10.21
C PRO A 96 -2.32 -6.58 10.82
N ARG A 97 -1.36 -6.14 11.64
CA ARG A 97 -1.38 -4.78 12.23
C ARG A 97 -1.47 -3.68 11.17
N PHE A 98 -0.76 -3.87 10.05
CA PHE A 98 -0.78 -2.95 8.91
C PHE A 98 -2.21 -2.77 8.37
N ASP A 99 -2.98 -3.86 8.23
CA ASP A 99 -4.33 -3.83 7.65
C ASP A 99 -5.30 -3.10 8.60
N LEU A 100 -5.21 -3.38 9.91
CA LEU A 100 -6.00 -2.69 10.94
C LEU A 100 -5.74 -1.18 10.96
N ILE A 101 -4.46 -0.78 11.00
CA ILE A 101 -4.08 0.64 11.10
C ILE A 101 -4.46 1.37 9.81
N THR A 102 -4.22 0.77 8.64
CA THR A 102 -4.57 1.36 7.34
C THR A 102 -6.07 1.57 7.22
N ALA A 103 -6.87 0.56 7.54
CA ALA A 103 -8.33 0.66 7.52
C ALA A 103 -8.86 1.71 8.50
N CYS A 104 -8.30 1.77 9.71
CA CYS A 104 -8.66 2.76 10.72
C CYS A 104 -8.33 4.18 10.24
N LEU A 105 -7.10 4.43 9.79
CA LEU A 105 -6.68 5.74 9.29
C LEU A 105 -7.47 6.17 8.07
N TRP A 106 -7.76 5.24 7.15
CA TRP A 106 -8.59 5.54 5.97
C TRP A 106 -9.99 5.98 6.38
N LYS A 107 -10.66 5.20 7.24
CA LYS A 107 -11.98 5.55 7.76
C LYS A 107 -11.97 6.87 8.52
N CYS A 108 -11.03 7.08 9.45
CA CYS A 108 -10.90 8.31 10.22
C CYS A 108 -10.62 9.53 9.33
N ARG A 109 -9.74 9.38 8.32
CA ARG A 109 -9.46 10.46 7.36
C ARG A 109 -10.70 10.83 6.56
N THR A 110 -11.44 9.83 6.06
CA THR A 110 -12.68 10.11 5.33
C THR A 110 -13.73 10.78 6.21
N ILE A 111 -13.90 10.35 7.46
CA ILE A 111 -14.80 11.02 8.42
C ILE A 111 -14.36 12.47 8.64
N ALA A 112 -13.06 12.70 8.87
CA ALA A 112 -12.52 14.03 9.15
C ALA A 112 -12.63 15.00 7.97
N LEU A 113 -12.51 14.49 6.74
CA LEU A 113 -12.73 15.28 5.53
C LEU A 113 -14.20 15.61 5.30
N ASN A 114 -15.11 14.86 5.92
CA ASN A 114 -16.56 15.04 5.82
C ASN A 114 -17.06 15.37 4.39
N PRO A 115 -16.90 14.43 3.44
CA PRO A 115 -17.33 14.65 2.05
C PRO A 115 -18.80 15.08 1.97
N ALA A 116 -19.06 16.08 1.13
CA ALA A 116 -20.43 16.60 0.95
C ALA A 116 -21.34 15.56 0.28
N ASP A 117 -20.79 14.77 -0.65
CA ASP A 117 -21.49 13.68 -1.32
C ASP A 117 -21.19 12.34 -0.64
N PRO A 118 -22.17 11.66 -0.01
CA PRO A 118 -21.98 10.34 0.58
C PRO A 118 -21.66 9.27 -0.46
N ASP A 119 -21.99 9.47 -1.74
CA ASP A 119 -21.68 8.56 -2.83
C ASP A 119 -20.30 8.81 -3.46
N GLU A 120 -19.56 9.82 -2.99
CA GLU A 120 -18.19 10.10 -3.43
C GLU A 120 -17.29 8.86 -3.22
N MET A 121 -16.56 8.49 -4.26
CA MET A 121 -15.62 7.36 -4.20
C MET A 121 -14.32 7.78 -3.51
N VAL A 122 -14.08 7.21 -2.33
CA VAL A 122 -12.83 7.38 -1.58
C VAL A 122 -11.95 6.15 -1.71
N ARG A 123 -10.64 6.35 -1.63
CA ARG A 123 -9.65 5.29 -1.88
C ARG A 123 -8.49 5.33 -0.90
N VAL A 124 -7.89 4.16 -0.66
CA VAL A 124 -6.58 4.02 -0.02
C VAL A 124 -5.73 3.04 -0.82
N SER A 125 -4.54 3.51 -1.25
CA SER A 125 -3.56 2.69 -1.98
C SER A 125 -2.58 2.03 -1.02
N ILE A 126 -2.31 0.75 -1.25
CA ILE A 126 -1.45 -0.06 -0.38
C ILE A 126 -0.19 -0.45 -1.14
N ILE A 127 0.95 0.14 -0.81
CA ILE A 127 2.23 -0.15 -1.48
C ILE A 127 2.70 -1.57 -1.12
N ILE A 128 2.98 -2.37 -2.14
CA ILE A 128 3.39 -3.78 -2.01
C ILE A 128 4.65 -3.99 -2.83
N ASN A 129 5.75 -4.33 -2.13
CA ASN A 129 6.99 -4.80 -2.77
C ASN A 129 6.73 -6.13 -3.50
N ALA A 130 7.15 -6.24 -4.76
CA ALA A 130 6.99 -7.43 -5.58
C ALA A 130 8.16 -8.42 -5.45
N ARG A 131 9.33 -7.97 -4.96
CA ARG A 131 10.55 -8.79 -4.90
C ARG A 131 10.42 -9.96 -3.95
N GLY A 132 10.92 -11.12 -4.37
CA GLY A 132 11.06 -12.33 -3.54
C GLY A 132 9.74 -12.88 -2.98
N LYS A 133 8.61 -12.59 -3.63
CA LYS A 133 7.29 -13.04 -3.19
C LYS A 133 6.71 -14.10 -4.11
N GLN A 134 6.24 -15.19 -3.52
CA GLN A 134 5.51 -16.22 -4.25
C GLN A 134 4.22 -15.64 -4.86
N GLY A 135 3.94 -15.98 -6.12
CA GLY A 135 2.77 -15.48 -6.86
C GLY A 135 2.93 -14.09 -7.47
N MET A 136 4.07 -13.42 -7.27
CA MET A 136 4.48 -12.21 -7.99
C MET A 136 5.43 -12.58 -9.16
N PRO A 137 5.78 -11.64 -10.07
CA PRO A 137 6.86 -11.88 -11.02
C PRO A 137 8.14 -12.23 -10.24
N ASP A 138 8.96 -13.11 -10.81
CA ASP A 138 10.18 -13.63 -10.18
C ASP A 138 11.29 -12.56 -10.17
N ILE A 139 11.08 -11.52 -9.37
CA ILE A 139 11.99 -10.40 -9.20
C ILE A 139 12.88 -10.73 -7.99
N PRO A 140 14.20 -10.85 -8.18
CA PRO A 140 15.11 -11.17 -7.09
C PRO A 140 15.07 -10.12 -5.97
N THR A 141 15.32 -10.58 -4.74
CA THR A 141 15.45 -9.69 -3.57
C THR A 141 16.50 -8.60 -3.79
N GLY A 142 17.60 -8.91 -4.47
CA GLY A 142 18.68 -7.95 -4.78
C GLY A 142 18.35 -6.90 -5.85
N TYR A 143 17.18 -6.98 -6.51
CA TYR A 143 16.85 -6.07 -7.61
C TYR A 143 16.78 -4.61 -7.13
N TYR A 144 17.54 -3.73 -7.79
CA TYR A 144 17.72 -2.34 -7.35
C TYR A 144 16.81 -1.32 -8.07
N GLY A 145 16.04 -1.74 -9.07
CA GLY A 145 15.07 -0.87 -9.75
C GLY A 145 13.85 -0.56 -8.89
N ASN A 146 12.75 -0.08 -9.48
CA ASN A 146 11.46 0.00 -8.81
C ASN A 146 10.71 -1.31 -9.05
N ALA A 147 10.25 -1.97 -7.99
CA ALA A 147 9.47 -3.22 -8.11
C ALA A 147 8.41 -3.26 -7.00
N PHE A 148 7.44 -2.37 -7.12
CA PHE A 148 6.27 -2.32 -6.27
C PHE A 148 5.04 -1.98 -7.11
N THR A 149 3.87 -2.27 -6.58
CA THR A 149 2.60 -1.71 -7.04
C THR A 149 1.79 -1.28 -5.83
N TYR A 150 0.63 -0.67 -6.05
CA TYR A 150 -0.14 -0.01 -5.01
C TYR A 150 -1.65 -0.17 -5.21
N PRO A 151 -2.19 -1.42 -5.19
CA PRO A 151 -3.61 -1.66 -5.36
C PRO A 151 -4.43 -0.78 -4.42
N ALA A 152 -5.50 -0.20 -4.96
CA ALA A 152 -6.38 0.67 -4.21
C ALA A 152 -7.63 -0.05 -3.72
N ALA A 153 -7.85 -0.02 -2.41
CA ALA A 153 -9.16 -0.28 -1.84
C ALA A 153 -10.07 0.93 -2.09
N VAL A 154 -11.33 0.67 -2.46
CA VAL A 154 -12.30 1.70 -2.85
C VAL A 154 -13.61 1.49 -2.11
N SER A 155 -14.24 2.58 -1.69
CA SER A 155 -15.60 2.56 -1.13
C SER A 155 -16.28 3.91 -1.35
N LYS A 156 -17.61 3.93 -1.26
CA LYS A 156 -18.36 5.19 -1.13
C LYS A 156 -18.11 5.79 0.26
N ALA A 157 -17.94 7.10 0.34
CA ALA A 157 -17.63 7.81 1.58
C ALA A 157 -18.64 7.49 2.69
N GLY A 158 -19.94 7.58 2.40
CA GLY A 158 -21.02 7.32 3.35
C GLY A 158 -21.01 5.89 3.89
N ILE A 159 -20.75 4.90 3.03
CA ILE A 159 -20.66 3.49 3.43
C ILE A 159 -19.44 3.29 4.34
N LEU A 160 -18.26 3.81 3.95
CA LEU A 160 -17.05 3.67 4.74
C LEU A 160 -17.19 4.32 6.12
N CYS A 161 -17.78 5.52 6.19
CA CYS A 161 -17.98 6.26 7.44
C CYS A 161 -18.94 5.56 8.40
N THR A 162 -20.01 4.96 7.90
CA THR A 162 -21.05 4.34 8.72
C THR A 162 -20.82 2.86 9.04
N SER A 163 -20.07 2.14 8.21
CA SER A 163 -19.83 0.70 8.38
C SER A 163 -18.88 0.37 9.54
N PRO A 164 -18.91 -0.83 10.13
CA PRO A 164 -17.93 -1.27 11.13
C PRO A 164 -16.49 -1.26 10.58
N LEU A 165 -15.48 -1.19 11.46
CA LEU A 165 -14.06 -1.22 11.04
C LEU A 165 -13.71 -2.48 10.22
N SER A 166 -14.35 -3.61 10.53
CA SER A 166 -14.17 -4.88 9.81
C SER A 166 -14.47 -4.76 8.30
N TYR A 167 -15.41 -3.89 7.91
CA TYR A 167 -15.70 -3.62 6.50
C TYR A 167 -14.48 -3.00 5.79
N ALA A 168 -13.90 -1.95 6.38
CA ALA A 168 -12.72 -1.30 5.81
C ALA A 168 -11.50 -2.25 5.79
N VAL A 169 -11.34 -3.08 6.83
CA VAL A 169 -10.29 -4.11 6.88
C VAL A 169 -10.44 -5.11 5.74
N ASN A 170 -11.66 -5.61 5.50
CA ASN A 170 -11.92 -6.54 4.40
C ASN A 170 -11.56 -5.92 3.04
N LEU A 171 -11.89 -4.65 2.81
CA LEU A 171 -11.53 -3.96 1.57
C LEU A 171 -10.01 -3.86 1.39
N VAL A 172 -9.28 -3.50 2.45
CA VAL A 172 -7.79 -3.45 2.43
C VAL A 172 -7.20 -4.83 2.15
N GLN A 173 -7.70 -5.87 2.80
CA GLN A 173 -7.24 -7.24 2.60
C GLN A 173 -7.53 -7.74 1.19
N ASN A 174 -8.72 -7.47 0.66
CA ASN A 174 -9.10 -7.84 -0.69
C ASN A 174 -8.24 -7.11 -1.74
N ALA A 175 -7.99 -5.80 -1.56
CA ALA A 175 -7.12 -5.04 -2.45
C ALA A 175 -5.70 -5.62 -2.47
N LYS A 176 -5.14 -5.98 -1.31
CA LYS A 176 -3.84 -6.66 -1.23
C LYS A 176 -3.85 -8.05 -1.87
N ALA A 177 -4.94 -8.79 -1.76
CA ALA A 177 -5.06 -10.15 -2.29
C ALA A 177 -5.18 -10.21 -3.82
N GLN A 178 -5.54 -9.09 -4.47
CA GLN A 178 -5.53 -8.99 -5.94
C GLN A 178 -4.13 -9.10 -6.55
N MET A 179 -3.10 -8.90 -5.72
CA MET A 179 -1.71 -8.97 -6.13
C MET A 179 -1.35 -10.33 -6.72
N SER A 180 -0.92 -10.29 -7.98
CA SER A 180 -0.46 -11.44 -8.76
C SER A 180 0.57 -10.98 -9.78
N ASP A 181 1.28 -11.93 -10.39
CA ASP A 181 2.08 -11.70 -11.60
C ASP A 181 1.26 -10.99 -12.69
N GLU A 182 0.01 -11.42 -12.88
CA GLU A 182 -0.94 -10.82 -13.81
C GLU A 182 -1.32 -9.37 -13.44
N TYR A 183 -1.36 -9.04 -12.15
CA TYR A 183 -1.65 -7.67 -11.70
C TYR A 183 -0.46 -6.73 -11.92
N ILE A 184 0.78 -7.24 -11.97
CA ILE A 184 1.97 -6.40 -12.16
C ILE A 184 2.30 -6.20 -13.65
N LYS A 185 1.96 -7.17 -14.50
CA LYS A 185 2.30 -7.20 -15.94
C LYS A 185 1.28 -6.57 -16.87
#